data_AF-A0A4Q7Q557-F1
#
_entry.id   AF-A0A4Q7Q557-F1
#
_cell.length_a   1.000
_cell.length_b   1.000
_cell.length_c   1.000
_cell.angle_alpha   90.00
_cell.angle_beta   90.00
_cell.angle_gamma   90.00
#
_symmetry.space_group_name_H-M   'P 1'
#
loop_
_entity.id
_entity.type
_entity.pdbx_description
1 polymer ?
#
loop_
_entity_poly.entity_id
_entity_poly.type
_entity_poly.pdbx_seq_one_letter_code
_entity_poly.pdbx_strand_id
1 'polypeptide(L)'
;MTIGINIGVAWSTHFQRQGLDKLWYRRLRYAYRAPALFLEGMLAAGANVRFVSFDENLVDQDLGQGGEAQQVDILYVATHGMSGPSGYELALHADDWPVLAGGFGDQGPSIVIFDCCDLADPSVSGWDQAWRTDKIGPQLRLVLGFASPASVSRQASIRGTAFAQELATKPVTDAWFTSIQAGSYVGTDKPIAIAFGDDDVDAQKVLDFASAGSPPGPRTSQVPSLAWRT
;
A
#
# COMPACT_ATOMS: atom_id res chain seq x y z
N MET A 1 2.95 2.42 -25.59
CA MET A 1 4.05 2.72 -24.65
C MET A 1 4.11 1.54 -23.72
N THR A 2 5.18 0.73 -23.78
CA THR A 2 5.32 -0.45 -22.92
C THR A 2 5.88 0.02 -21.58
N ILE A 3 5.12 -0.16 -20.49
CA ILE A 3 5.59 0.24 -19.16
C ILE A 3 6.50 -0.88 -18.65
N GLY A 4 7.82 -0.67 -18.67
CA GLY A 4 8.80 -1.62 -18.12
C GLY A 4 8.84 -1.60 -16.58
N ILE A 5 7.67 -1.64 -15.94
CA ILE A 5 7.53 -1.60 -14.48
C ILE A 5 7.28 -2.99 -13.91
N ASN A 6 7.86 -3.27 -12.75
CA ASN A 6 7.66 -4.51 -12.00
C ASN A 6 6.58 -4.27 -10.94
N ILE A 7 5.49 -5.01 -11.03
CA ILE A 7 4.35 -4.93 -10.12
C ILE A 7 4.30 -6.18 -9.25
N GLY A 8 4.33 -5.99 -7.94
CA GLY A 8 4.09 -7.03 -6.96
C GLY A 8 2.66 -7.04 -6.48
N VAL A 9 2.09 -8.24 -6.31
CA VAL A 9 0.84 -8.40 -5.56
C VAL A 9 1.00 -9.38 -4.41
N ALA A 10 0.38 -9.05 -3.29
CA ALA A 10 0.28 -9.90 -2.11
C ALA A 10 -1.11 -9.74 -1.49
N TRP A 11 -1.59 -10.76 -0.77
CA TRP A 11 -2.76 -10.60 0.08
C TRP A 11 -2.78 -11.65 1.19
N SER A 12 -3.48 -11.32 2.28
CA SER A 12 -3.88 -12.31 3.28
C SER A 12 -5.36 -12.11 3.57
N THR A 13 -6.16 -13.13 3.27
CA THR A 13 -7.62 -13.12 3.46
C THR A 13 -8.09 -14.14 4.49
N HIS A 14 -7.23 -15.07 4.86
CA HIS A 14 -7.49 -16.12 5.84
C HIS A 14 -6.54 -15.97 7.03
N PHE A 15 -7.09 -15.91 8.24
CA PHE A 15 -6.34 -15.62 9.46
C PHE A 15 -6.55 -16.74 10.49
N GLN A 16 -5.46 -17.21 11.08
CA GLN A 16 -5.46 -18.21 12.15
C GLN A 16 -4.74 -17.65 13.38
N ARG A 17 -5.40 -16.70 14.05
CA ARG A 17 -4.89 -16.10 15.30
C ARG A 17 -5.27 -16.92 16.53
N GLN A 18 -4.61 -16.69 17.66
CA GLN A 18 -4.95 -17.32 18.94
C GLN A 18 -5.70 -16.33 19.86
N GLY A 19 -6.32 -16.84 20.92
CA GLY A 19 -6.99 -15.99 21.92
C GLY A 19 -8.11 -15.10 21.36
N LEU A 20 -8.18 -13.87 21.87
CA LEU A 20 -9.20 -12.88 21.49
C LEU A 20 -8.98 -12.30 20.10
N ASP A 21 -7.78 -12.42 19.54
CA ASP A 21 -7.41 -11.88 18.23
C ASP A 21 -8.24 -12.53 17.11
N LYS A 22 -8.72 -13.76 17.32
CA LYS A 22 -9.68 -14.43 16.43
C LYS A 22 -10.95 -13.64 16.17
N LEU A 23 -11.37 -12.79 17.11
CA LEU A 23 -12.61 -11.99 16.99
C LEU A 23 -12.42 -10.75 16.13
N TRP A 24 -11.19 -10.22 16.10
CA TRP A 24 -10.80 -9.01 15.40
C TRP A 24 -10.38 -9.32 13.95
N TYR A 25 -9.64 -10.40 13.74
CA TYR A 25 -9.14 -10.81 12.42
C TYR A 25 -10.12 -11.76 11.70
N ARG A 26 -11.25 -11.20 11.24
CA ARG A 26 -12.24 -11.95 10.45
C ARG A 26 -11.77 -12.18 9.02
N ARG A 27 -12.19 -13.30 8.42
CA ARG A 27 -11.90 -13.64 7.02
C ARG A 27 -12.37 -12.54 6.06
N LEU A 28 -11.50 -12.14 5.13
CA LEU A 28 -11.76 -11.11 4.13
C LEU A 28 -12.13 -11.71 2.77
N ARG A 29 -13.38 -12.19 2.64
CA ARG A 29 -13.84 -13.01 1.51
C ARG A 29 -13.53 -12.46 0.10
N TYR A 30 -13.41 -11.15 -0.10
CA TYR A 30 -13.14 -10.56 -1.42
C TYR A 30 -11.92 -9.63 -1.47
N ALA A 31 -11.08 -9.58 -0.42
CA ALA A 31 -9.92 -8.68 -0.41
C ALA A 31 -8.90 -9.03 -1.51
N TYR A 32 -8.76 -10.30 -1.91
CA TYR A 32 -7.90 -10.71 -3.02
C TYR A 32 -8.31 -10.12 -4.39
N ARG A 33 -9.57 -9.66 -4.52
CA ARG A 33 -10.16 -9.33 -5.82
C ARG A 33 -9.66 -8.01 -6.37
N ALA A 34 -9.46 -6.99 -5.54
CA ALA A 34 -8.88 -5.72 -5.97
C ALA A 34 -7.44 -5.86 -6.50
N PRO A 35 -6.49 -6.53 -5.78
CA PRO A 35 -5.16 -6.80 -6.33
C PRO A 35 -5.20 -7.57 -7.65
N ALA A 36 -6.05 -8.60 -7.74
CA ALA A 36 -6.16 -9.40 -8.95
C ALA A 36 -6.68 -8.59 -10.15
N LEU A 37 -7.68 -7.74 -9.94
CA LEU A 37 -8.23 -6.87 -10.99
C LEU A 37 -7.26 -5.75 -11.40
N PHE A 38 -6.51 -5.20 -10.45
CA PHE A 38 -5.42 -4.27 -10.73
C PHE A 38 -4.35 -4.93 -11.61
N LEU A 39 -3.96 -6.16 -11.24
CA LEU A 39 -2.97 -6.93 -11.96
C LEU A 39 -3.35 -7.20 -13.41
N GLU A 40 -4.60 -7.58 -13.66
CA GLU A 40 -5.13 -7.79 -15.01
C GLU A 40 -4.96 -6.54 -15.88
N GLY A 41 -5.29 -5.37 -15.34
CA GLY A 41 -5.09 -4.09 -16.03
C GLY A 41 -3.62 -3.76 -16.30
N MET A 42 -2.74 -3.99 -15.32
CA MET A 42 -1.30 -3.72 -15.47
C MET A 42 -0.62 -4.68 -16.45
N LEU A 43 -1.02 -5.96 -16.47
CA LEU A 43 -0.57 -6.94 -17.47
C LEU A 43 -0.97 -6.51 -18.88
N ALA A 44 -2.21 -6.05 -19.06
CA ALA A 44 -2.66 -5.52 -20.35
C ALA A 44 -1.89 -4.27 -20.78
N ALA A 45 -1.37 -3.48 -19.84
CA ALA A 45 -0.50 -2.33 -20.09
C ALA A 45 0.98 -2.70 -20.32
N GLY A 46 1.32 -4.00 -20.25
CA GLY A 46 2.67 -4.52 -20.50
C GLY A 46 3.62 -4.50 -19.30
N ALA A 47 3.10 -4.37 -18.08
CA ALA A 47 3.90 -4.47 -16.86
C ALA A 47 4.45 -5.90 -16.64
N ASN A 48 5.62 -6.00 -16.01
CA ASN A 48 6.13 -7.25 -15.48
C ASN A 48 5.45 -7.54 -14.15
N VAL A 49 4.96 -8.76 -13.97
CA VAL A 49 4.21 -9.14 -12.78
C VAL A 49 4.96 -10.12 -11.93
N ARG A 50 4.93 -9.86 -10.63
CA ARG A 50 5.44 -10.74 -9.59
C ARG A 50 4.33 -11.06 -8.59
N PHE A 51 4.10 -12.34 -8.39
CA PHE A 51 3.27 -12.85 -7.32
C PHE A 51 4.19 -13.01 -6.11
N VAL A 52 4.01 -12.19 -5.06
CA VAL A 52 4.88 -12.18 -3.88
C VAL A 52 4.55 -13.41 -3.02
N SER A 53 3.44 -13.35 -2.28
CA SER A 53 2.91 -14.47 -1.51
C SER A 53 1.44 -14.20 -1.17
N PHE A 54 0.70 -15.28 -0.87
CA PHE A 54 -0.75 -15.23 -0.62
C PHE A 54 -1.15 -16.05 0.59
N ASP A 55 -2.14 -15.53 1.32
CA ASP A 55 -2.86 -16.18 2.42
C ASP A 55 -1.89 -16.84 3.42
N GLU A 56 -1.97 -18.15 3.62
CA GLU A 56 -1.16 -18.90 4.59
C GLU A 56 0.35 -18.81 4.32
N ASN A 57 0.74 -18.52 3.08
CA ASN A 57 2.15 -18.42 2.69
C ASN A 57 2.71 -17.01 2.85
N LEU A 58 1.86 -15.98 3.01
CA LEU A 58 2.33 -14.61 3.15
C LEU A 58 2.85 -14.38 4.57
N VAL A 59 4.17 -14.28 4.68
CA VAL A 59 4.90 -14.03 5.94
C VAL A 59 5.63 -12.70 5.89
N ASP A 60 6.06 -12.22 7.06
CA ASP A 60 6.80 -10.95 7.21
C ASP A 60 8.07 -10.92 6.36
N GLN A 61 8.76 -12.06 6.21
CA GLN A 61 9.97 -12.17 5.39
C GLN A 61 9.70 -11.93 3.89
N ASP A 62 8.49 -12.18 3.39
CA ASP A 62 8.17 -11.94 1.98
C ASP A 62 8.05 -10.45 1.66
N LEU A 63 7.59 -9.68 2.64
CA LEU A 63 7.32 -8.24 2.53
C LEU A 63 8.48 -7.39 3.04
N GLY A 64 9.24 -7.90 4.00
CA GLY A 64 10.33 -7.20 4.68
C GLY A 64 11.67 -7.21 3.94
N GLN A 65 12.73 -6.93 4.69
CA GLN A 65 14.08 -6.83 4.16
C GLN A 65 14.58 -8.19 3.62
N GLY A 66 15.13 -8.19 2.40
CA GLY A 66 15.58 -9.40 1.70
C GLY A 66 14.44 -10.22 1.10
N GLY A 67 13.20 -9.74 1.23
CA GLY A 67 12.00 -10.42 0.75
C GLY A 67 11.71 -10.23 -0.73
N GLU A 68 10.68 -10.93 -1.18
CA GLU A 68 10.22 -10.91 -2.57
C GLU A 68 9.65 -9.53 -2.98
N ALA A 69 9.15 -8.75 -2.02
CA ALA A 69 8.68 -7.38 -2.24
C ALA A 69 9.80 -6.40 -2.68
N GLN A 70 11.08 -6.74 -2.51
CA GLN A 70 12.20 -5.89 -2.96
C GLN A 70 12.47 -5.97 -4.47
N GLN A 71 11.79 -6.86 -5.18
CA GLN A 71 12.01 -7.05 -6.62
C GLN A 71 10.97 -6.34 -7.48
N VAL A 72 10.19 -5.43 -6.89
CA VAL A 72 9.09 -4.74 -7.55
C VAL A 72 9.16 -3.24 -7.32
N ASP A 73 8.69 -2.46 -8.29
CA ASP A 73 8.65 -1.00 -8.20
C ASP A 73 7.40 -0.52 -7.46
N ILE A 74 6.28 -1.22 -7.68
CA ILE A 74 4.99 -0.99 -7.02
C ILE A 74 4.52 -2.29 -6.39
N LEU A 75 4.19 -2.26 -5.11
CA LEU A 75 3.59 -3.38 -4.40
C LEU A 75 2.13 -3.08 -4.05
N TYR A 76 1.21 -3.97 -4.40
CA TYR A 76 -0.20 -3.89 -4.03
C TYR A 76 -0.54 -5.01 -3.05
N VAL A 77 -0.84 -4.67 -1.80
CA VAL A 77 -1.14 -5.60 -0.71
C VAL A 77 -2.57 -5.40 -0.24
N ALA A 78 -3.34 -6.49 -0.12
CA ALA A 78 -4.69 -6.44 0.47
C ALA A 78 -4.79 -7.38 1.69
N THR A 79 -5.14 -6.82 2.84
CA THR A 79 -5.38 -7.58 4.07
C THR A 79 -6.16 -6.74 5.12
N HIS A 80 -6.04 -7.02 6.41
CA HIS A 80 -6.36 -6.05 7.46
C HIS A 80 -5.14 -5.18 7.75
N GLY A 81 -5.39 -3.93 8.09
CA GLY A 81 -4.38 -2.98 8.53
C GLY A 81 -4.85 -2.31 9.82
N MET A 82 -3.91 -1.89 10.64
CA MET A 82 -4.21 -1.19 11.88
C MET A 82 -3.09 -0.20 12.21
N SER A 83 -3.48 1.05 12.46
CA SER A 83 -2.61 2.02 13.11
C SER A 83 -2.73 1.89 14.62
N GLY A 84 -1.59 1.86 15.30
CA GLY A 84 -1.49 1.84 16.75
C GLY A 84 -0.31 2.70 17.27
N PRO A 85 -0.08 2.71 18.59
CA PRO A 85 1.02 3.48 19.20
C PRO A 85 2.41 3.05 18.73
N SER A 86 2.57 1.78 18.30
CA SER A 86 3.79 1.21 17.75
C SER A 86 4.01 1.55 16.27
N GLY A 87 3.02 2.15 15.60
CA GLY A 87 3.06 2.42 14.16
C GLY A 87 1.94 1.72 13.39
N TYR A 88 2.22 1.39 12.14
CA TYR A 88 1.29 0.71 11.25
C TYR A 88 1.66 -0.77 11.09
N GLU A 89 0.66 -1.63 11.20
CA GLU A 89 0.80 -3.08 11.13
C GLU A 89 -0.15 -3.67 10.09
N LEU A 90 0.34 -4.67 9.36
CA LEU A 90 -0.47 -5.47 8.45
C LEU A 90 -0.75 -6.84 9.07
N ALA A 91 -2.00 -7.27 9.01
CA ALA A 91 -2.35 -8.61 9.46
C ALA A 91 -1.89 -9.66 8.45
N LEU A 92 -1.04 -10.59 8.87
CA LEU A 92 -0.73 -11.78 8.09
C LEU A 92 -1.50 -12.98 8.65
N HIS A 93 -1.34 -14.14 8.03
CA HIS A 93 -2.11 -15.34 8.38
C HIS A 93 -2.06 -15.66 9.88
N ALA A 94 -0.86 -15.77 10.45
CA ALA A 94 -0.65 -16.14 11.84
C ALA A 94 -0.21 -14.97 12.74
N ASP A 95 0.43 -13.95 12.17
CA ASP A 95 1.09 -12.86 12.90
C ASP A 95 0.89 -11.51 12.23
N ASP A 96 1.20 -10.42 12.93
CA ASP A 96 1.18 -9.07 12.37
C ASP A 96 2.57 -8.68 11.89
N TRP A 97 2.64 -8.04 10.71
CA TRP A 97 3.87 -7.48 10.19
C TRP A 97 3.98 -6.00 10.55
N PRO A 98 4.92 -5.62 11.42
CA PRO A 98 5.15 -4.21 11.78
C PRO A 98 5.92 -3.50 10.67
N VAL A 99 5.18 -2.85 9.78
CA VAL A 99 5.74 -2.15 8.59
C VAL A 99 6.83 -1.17 9.00
N LEU A 100 6.65 -0.47 10.12
CA LEU A 100 7.59 0.57 10.58
C LEU A 100 8.75 0.06 11.44
N ALA A 101 8.84 -1.24 11.72
CA ALA A 101 9.96 -1.81 12.50
C ALA A 101 11.16 -2.24 11.63
N GLY A 102 10.92 -2.57 10.36
CA GLY A 102 11.96 -3.00 9.41
C GLY A 102 11.74 -2.56 7.97
N GLY A 103 10.54 -2.05 7.64
CA GLY A 103 10.21 -1.58 6.31
C GLY A 103 10.44 -2.60 5.21
N PHE A 104 10.60 -2.09 3.99
CA PHE A 104 10.97 -2.87 2.83
C PHE A 104 12.50 -2.88 2.58
N GLY A 105 13.27 -2.14 3.38
CA GLY A 105 14.72 -2.01 3.23
C GLY A 105 15.16 -1.13 2.05
N ASP A 106 16.47 -1.11 1.79
CA ASP A 106 17.10 -0.22 0.79
C ASP A 106 16.80 -0.58 -0.67
N GLN A 107 16.20 -1.75 -0.91
CA GLN A 107 15.81 -2.23 -2.23
C GLN A 107 14.29 -2.46 -2.31
N GLY A 108 13.52 -1.86 -1.41
CA GLY A 108 12.06 -2.02 -1.39
C GLY A 108 11.33 -1.48 -2.64
N PRO A 109 10.01 -1.60 -2.69
CA PRO A 109 9.21 -0.88 -3.67
C PRO A 109 9.26 0.62 -3.43
N SER A 110 9.19 1.38 -4.53
CA SER A 110 9.08 2.85 -4.49
C SER A 110 7.68 3.31 -4.09
N ILE A 111 6.67 2.53 -4.45
CA ILE A 111 5.25 2.81 -4.20
C ILE A 111 4.62 1.57 -3.59
N VAL A 112 3.86 1.75 -2.51
CA VAL A 112 3.09 0.67 -1.89
C VAL A 112 1.64 1.06 -1.78
N ILE A 113 0.75 0.13 -2.10
CA ILE A 113 -0.67 0.26 -1.87
C ILE A 113 -1.06 -0.75 -0.80
N PHE A 114 -1.45 -0.24 0.36
CA PHE A 114 -2.08 -0.99 1.42
C PHE A 114 -3.58 -0.86 1.27
N ASP A 115 -4.17 -1.77 0.49
CA ASP A 115 -5.62 -1.89 0.28
C ASP A 115 -6.31 -2.51 1.51
N CYS A 116 -6.22 -1.80 2.63
CA CYS A 116 -6.65 -2.22 3.95
C CYS A 116 -6.87 -1.03 4.88
N CYS A 117 -7.46 -1.32 6.05
CA CYS A 117 -7.98 -0.31 6.97
C CYS A 117 -6.87 0.54 7.62
N ASP A 118 -7.27 1.77 7.98
CA ASP A 118 -6.66 2.60 9.02
C ASP A 118 -5.14 2.74 8.91
N LEU A 119 -4.65 3.10 7.71
CA LEU A 119 -3.24 3.42 7.42
C LEU A 119 -2.72 4.60 8.25
N ALA A 120 -3.63 5.53 8.56
CA ALA A 120 -3.42 6.62 9.47
C ALA A 120 -4.77 7.08 10.02
N ASP A 121 -4.74 7.75 11.16
CA ASP A 121 -5.87 8.54 11.66
C ASP A 121 -5.51 10.03 11.64
N PRO A 122 -5.88 10.76 10.57
CA PRO A 122 -5.64 12.19 10.45
C PRO A 122 -6.31 13.05 11.54
N SER A 123 -7.25 12.49 12.31
CA SER A 123 -7.88 13.18 13.43
C SER A 123 -7.03 13.15 14.71
N VAL A 124 -6.04 12.26 14.78
CA VAL A 124 -5.09 12.16 15.90
C VAL A 124 -3.89 13.06 15.66
N SER A 125 -3.65 14.01 16.57
CA SER A 125 -2.47 14.88 16.50
C SER A 125 -1.18 14.07 16.54
N GLY A 126 -0.27 14.31 15.59
CA GLY A 126 1.02 13.63 15.51
C GLY A 126 0.96 12.19 15.00
N TRP A 127 -0.13 11.76 14.35
CA TRP A 127 -0.21 10.44 13.71
C TRP A 127 0.97 10.17 12.75
N ASP A 128 1.50 11.22 12.12
CA ASP A 128 2.57 11.16 11.13
C ASP A 128 3.95 10.90 11.76
N GLN A 129 4.09 11.07 13.08
CA GLN A 129 5.37 10.91 13.78
C GLN A 129 5.94 9.49 13.63
N ALA A 130 5.09 8.46 13.65
CA ALA A 130 5.54 7.08 13.46
C ALA A 130 6.14 6.85 12.06
N TRP A 131 5.61 7.53 11.05
CA TRP A 131 6.07 7.45 9.66
C TRP A 131 7.39 8.20 9.41
N ARG A 132 7.78 9.12 10.32
CA ARG A 132 9.09 9.81 10.28
C ARG A 132 10.18 8.96 10.92
N THR A 133 10.45 7.81 10.32
CA THR A 133 11.41 6.83 10.82
C THR A 133 12.44 6.44 9.74
N ASP A 134 13.65 6.08 10.16
CA ASP A 134 14.68 5.54 9.25
C ASP A 134 14.37 4.10 8.81
N LYS A 135 13.52 3.39 9.57
CA LYS A 135 13.21 1.97 9.36
C LYS A 135 12.49 1.65 8.06
N ILE A 136 11.77 2.60 7.46
CA ILE A 136 11.09 2.36 6.18
C ILE A 136 12.06 2.25 5.00
N GLY A 137 13.30 2.74 5.16
CA GLY A 137 14.29 2.83 4.10
C GLY A 137 14.09 4.04 3.16
N PRO A 138 15.13 4.41 2.39
CA PRO A 138 15.08 5.54 1.45
C PRO A 138 14.27 5.22 0.18
N GLN A 139 14.10 3.95 -0.14
CA GLN A 139 13.51 3.50 -1.40
C GLN A 139 11.99 3.70 -1.44
N LEU A 140 11.30 3.56 -0.30
CA LEU A 140 9.87 3.84 -0.22
C LEU A 140 9.62 5.35 -0.31
N ARG A 141 8.84 5.76 -1.32
CA ARG A 141 8.56 7.16 -1.63
C ARG A 141 7.08 7.52 -1.54
N LEU A 142 6.19 6.55 -1.71
CA LEU A 142 4.75 6.78 -1.64
C LEU A 142 4.02 5.57 -1.07
N VAL A 143 3.14 5.80 -0.11
CA VAL A 143 2.22 4.80 0.43
C VAL A 143 0.79 5.28 0.19
N LEU A 144 -0.04 4.40 -0.36
CA LEU A 144 -1.46 4.61 -0.57
C LEU A 144 -2.24 3.65 0.34
N GLY A 145 -3.40 4.08 0.81
CA GLY A 145 -4.31 3.21 1.56
C GLY A 145 -5.59 3.94 1.95
N PHE A 146 -6.13 3.62 3.12
CA PHE A 146 -7.34 4.24 3.66
C PHE A 146 -7.11 4.83 5.05
N ALA A 147 -7.67 6.00 5.31
CA ALA A 147 -7.79 6.62 6.63
C ALA A 147 -9.09 6.21 7.36
N SER A 148 -9.68 5.09 6.93
CA SER A 148 -10.90 4.50 7.49
C SER A 148 -10.90 3.00 7.20
N PRO A 149 -11.86 2.24 7.77
CA PRO A 149 -12.08 0.86 7.37
C PRO A 149 -12.34 0.73 5.86
N ALA A 150 -11.55 -0.10 5.19
CA ALA A 150 -11.65 -0.33 3.75
C ALA A 150 -12.76 -1.33 3.41
N SER A 151 -13.63 -1.00 2.47
CA SER A 151 -14.70 -1.88 2.02
C SER A 151 -14.15 -3.08 1.22
N VAL A 152 -14.54 -4.29 1.63
CA VAL A 152 -14.12 -5.57 0.99
C VAL A 152 -15.27 -6.29 0.28
N SER A 153 -16.24 -5.55 -0.25
CA SER A 153 -17.35 -6.13 -1.02
C SER A 153 -16.94 -6.42 -2.48
N ARG A 154 -17.72 -7.24 -3.18
CA ARG A 154 -17.51 -7.50 -4.61
C ARG A 154 -17.53 -6.21 -5.44
N GLN A 155 -18.41 -5.28 -5.10
CA GLN A 155 -18.54 -3.98 -5.76
C GLN A 155 -17.32 -3.09 -5.47
N ALA A 156 -16.95 -2.98 -4.19
CA ALA A 156 -15.81 -2.17 -3.76
C ALA A 156 -14.49 -2.61 -4.42
N SER A 157 -14.31 -3.91 -4.65
CA SER A 157 -13.10 -4.45 -5.27
C SER A 157 -12.86 -4.00 -6.73
N ILE A 158 -13.87 -3.45 -7.41
CA ILE A 158 -13.73 -2.91 -8.78
C ILE A 158 -12.75 -1.73 -8.82
N ARG A 159 -12.46 -1.11 -7.66
CA ARG A 159 -11.39 -0.11 -7.52
C ARG A 159 -10.05 -0.59 -8.09
N GLY A 160 -9.74 -1.88 -8.06
CA GLY A 160 -8.50 -2.41 -8.67
C GLY A 160 -8.43 -2.17 -10.17
N THR A 161 -9.53 -2.46 -10.90
CA THR A 161 -9.65 -2.16 -12.34
C THR A 161 -9.59 -0.66 -12.59
N ALA A 162 -10.37 0.12 -11.83
CA ALA A 162 -10.40 1.58 -11.99
C ALA A 162 -9.02 2.19 -11.75
N PHE A 163 -8.30 1.71 -10.72
CA PHE A 163 -6.96 2.19 -10.40
C PHE A 163 -5.97 1.91 -11.54
N ALA A 164 -5.96 0.68 -12.08
CA ALA A 164 -5.10 0.35 -13.21
C ALA A 164 -5.37 1.23 -14.45
N GLN A 165 -6.65 1.53 -14.73
CA GLN A 165 -7.04 2.40 -15.84
C GLN A 165 -6.58 3.86 -15.64
N GLU A 166 -6.83 4.41 -14.46
CA GLU A 166 -6.48 5.79 -14.14
C GLU A 166 -4.96 6.00 -14.09
N LEU A 167 -4.22 5.01 -13.58
CA LEU A 167 -2.76 5.05 -13.45
C LEU A 167 -2.03 5.19 -14.79
N ALA A 168 -2.67 4.82 -15.91
CA ALA A 168 -2.13 5.02 -17.25
C ALA A 168 -2.09 6.49 -17.69
N THR A 169 -2.83 7.38 -17.01
CA THR A 169 -3.03 8.77 -17.45
C THR A 169 -2.85 9.82 -16.35
N LYS A 170 -2.75 9.40 -15.09
CA LYS A 170 -2.70 10.28 -13.92
C LYS A 170 -1.51 9.97 -13.01
N PRO A 171 -1.07 10.95 -12.20
CA PRO A 171 -0.23 10.67 -11.05
C PRO A 171 -0.85 9.59 -10.16
N VAL A 172 -0.01 8.79 -9.51
CA VAL A 172 -0.39 7.61 -8.70
C VAL A 172 -1.43 7.99 -7.63
N THR A 173 -1.19 9.10 -6.94
CA THR A 173 -2.08 9.63 -5.90
C THR A 173 -3.46 10.00 -6.46
N ASP A 174 -3.51 10.64 -7.63
CA ASP A 174 -4.78 11.05 -8.27
C ASP A 174 -5.55 9.84 -8.83
N ALA A 175 -4.82 8.87 -9.38
CA ALA A 175 -5.39 7.61 -9.83
C ALA A 175 -6.04 6.85 -8.66
N TRP A 176 -5.36 6.76 -7.51
CA TRP A 176 -5.88 6.11 -6.32
C TRP A 176 -7.17 6.76 -5.84
N PHE A 177 -7.15 8.09 -5.66
CA PHE A 177 -8.30 8.86 -5.18
C PHE A 177 -9.49 8.74 -6.13
N THR A 178 -9.26 8.88 -7.44
CA THR A 178 -10.31 8.71 -8.45
C THR A 178 -10.90 7.29 -8.41
N SER A 179 -10.06 6.27 -8.30
CA SER A 179 -10.49 4.86 -8.31
C SER A 179 -11.40 4.51 -7.13
N ILE A 180 -11.14 5.09 -5.96
CA ILE A 180 -11.93 4.89 -4.75
C ILE A 180 -13.26 5.64 -4.87
N GLN A 181 -13.25 6.89 -5.35
CA GLN A 181 -14.48 7.64 -5.59
C GLN A 181 -15.42 6.92 -6.58
N ALA A 182 -14.86 6.22 -7.58
CA ALA A 182 -15.63 5.46 -8.55
C ALA A 182 -16.10 4.08 -8.04
N GLY A 183 -15.34 3.44 -7.15
CA GLY A 183 -15.55 2.05 -6.73
C GLY A 183 -16.20 1.86 -5.37
N SER A 184 -16.13 2.86 -4.48
CA SER A 184 -16.50 2.72 -3.08
C SER A 184 -17.87 3.32 -2.74
N TYR A 185 -18.47 2.85 -1.65
CA TYR A 185 -19.68 3.46 -1.12
C TYR A 185 -19.34 4.86 -0.58
N VAL A 186 -20.01 5.88 -1.11
CA VAL A 186 -19.78 7.30 -0.76
C VAL A 186 -19.73 7.48 0.77
N GLY A 187 -18.61 8.02 1.26
CA GLY A 187 -18.41 8.39 2.67
C GLY A 187 -17.89 7.28 3.60
N THR A 188 -17.69 6.05 3.11
CA THR A 188 -17.18 4.93 3.94
C THR A 188 -15.67 4.76 3.80
N ASP A 189 -15.19 4.65 2.56
CA ASP A 189 -13.78 4.51 2.24
C ASP A 189 -13.16 5.90 2.07
N LYS A 190 -12.24 6.28 2.96
CA LYS A 190 -11.51 7.54 2.91
C LYS A 190 -10.10 7.27 2.40
N PRO A 191 -9.77 7.59 1.13
CA PRO A 191 -8.42 7.38 0.63
C PRO A 191 -7.42 8.19 1.45
N ILE A 192 -6.20 7.69 1.58
CA ILE A 192 -5.05 8.48 2.02
C ILE A 192 -3.85 8.14 1.16
N ALA A 193 -2.99 9.15 0.96
CA ALA A 193 -1.66 8.99 0.40
C ALA A 193 -0.65 9.69 1.30
N ILE A 194 0.47 9.02 1.55
CA ILE A 194 1.59 9.51 2.36
C ILE A 194 2.84 9.45 1.47
N ALA A 195 3.40 10.60 1.15
CA ALA A 195 4.62 10.72 0.36
C ALA A 195 5.82 11.03 1.26
N PHE A 196 6.96 10.46 0.90
CA PHE A 196 8.23 10.60 1.60
C PHE A 196 9.23 11.33 0.72
N GLY A 197 9.90 12.34 1.28
CA GLY A 197 10.91 13.13 0.58
C GLY A 197 12.12 13.49 1.43
N ASP A 198 13.13 14.04 0.77
CA ASP A 198 14.33 14.60 1.40
C ASP A 198 14.05 15.87 2.22
N ASP A 199 13.03 16.62 1.79
CA ASP A 199 12.44 17.74 2.50
C ASP A 199 10.94 17.82 2.17
N ASP A 200 10.23 18.79 2.75
CA ASP A 200 8.78 18.92 2.56
C ASP A 200 8.41 19.25 1.10
N VAL A 201 9.28 19.93 0.35
CA VAL A 201 9.05 20.28 -1.05
C VAL A 201 9.19 19.04 -1.93
N ASP A 202 10.19 18.21 -1.67
CA ASP A 202 10.39 16.93 -2.34
C ASP A 202 9.24 15.96 -2.04
N ALA A 203 8.82 15.85 -0.78
CA ALA A 203 7.68 15.02 -0.39
C ALA A 203 6.39 15.46 -1.10
N GLN A 204 6.13 16.77 -1.18
CA GLN A 204 4.98 17.30 -1.91
C GLN A 204 5.06 17.02 -3.42
N LYS A 205 6.25 17.13 -4.03
CA LYS A 205 6.44 16.77 -5.44
C LYS A 205 6.15 15.30 -5.71
N VAL A 206 6.59 14.40 -4.84
CA VAL A 206 6.27 12.97 -4.96
C VAL A 206 4.75 12.76 -4.85
N LEU A 207 4.09 13.41 -3.90
CA LEU A 207 2.65 13.32 -3.72
C LEU A 207 1.87 13.76 -4.97
N ASP A 208 2.30 14.85 -5.61
CA ASP A 208 1.58 15.46 -6.73
C ASP A 208 1.92 14.84 -8.09
N PHE A 209 3.13 14.30 -8.27
CA PHE A 209 3.66 13.96 -9.60
C PHE A 209 4.23 12.55 -9.77
N ALA A 210 4.32 11.73 -8.73
CA ALA A 210 4.77 10.34 -8.88
C ALA A 210 3.87 9.60 -9.89
N SER A 211 4.47 8.87 -10.84
CA SER A 211 3.76 8.16 -11.90
C SER A 211 4.29 6.74 -12.04
N ALA A 212 3.46 5.80 -12.53
CA ALA A 212 3.91 4.44 -12.81
C ALA A 212 4.88 4.37 -14.00
N GLY A 213 4.87 5.34 -14.92
CA GLY A 213 5.82 5.37 -16.04
C GLY A 213 7.23 5.81 -15.63
N SER A 214 7.35 6.50 -14.49
CA SER A 214 8.61 6.98 -13.94
C SER A 214 8.49 7.02 -12.41
N PRO A 215 8.63 5.86 -11.74
CA PRO A 215 8.56 5.81 -10.29
C PRO A 215 9.63 6.72 -9.65
N PRO A 216 9.33 7.34 -8.50
CA PRO A 216 10.29 8.21 -7.83
C PRO A 216 11.52 7.40 -7.38
N GLY A 217 12.71 7.97 -7.59
CA GLY A 217 13.97 7.36 -7.13
C GLY A 217 14.11 7.39 -5.60
N PRO A 218 15.11 6.72 -5.02
CA PRO A 218 15.33 6.71 -3.57
C PRO A 218 15.61 8.11 -3.02
N ARG A 219 15.24 8.33 -1.76
CA ARG A 219 15.65 9.49 -0.96
C ARG A 219 17.14 9.42 -0.65
N THR A 220 17.74 10.57 -0.36
CA THR A 220 19.09 10.65 0.20
C THR A 220 19.07 10.78 1.73
N SER A 221 17.98 11.30 2.28
CA SER A 221 17.68 11.37 3.70
C SER A 221 17.35 10.00 4.30
N GLN A 222 17.83 9.74 5.51
CA GLN A 222 17.46 8.53 6.26
C GLN A 222 16.04 8.67 6.82
N VAL A 223 15.82 9.73 7.60
CA VAL A 223 14.50 10.08 8.15
C VAL A 223 13.77 11.00 7.16
N PRO A 224 12.56 10.64 6.71
CA PRO A 224 11.82 11.39 5.69
C PRO A 224 11.14 12.66 6.23
N SER A 225 11.04 13.65 5.35
CA SER A 225 9.93 14.61 5.38
C SER A 225 8.68 13.97 4.77
N LEU A 226 7.51 14.41 5.23
CA LEU A 226 6.21 13.86 4.82
C LEU A 226 5.32 14.92 4.20
N ALA A 227 4.63 14.54 3.14
CA ALA A 227 3.45 15.23 2.62
C ALA A 227 2.33 14.20 2.51
N TRP A 228 1.09 14.60 2.75
CA TRP A 228 -0.04 13.68 2.70
C TRP A 228 -1.32 14.34 2.21
N ARG A 229 -2.24 13.50 1.72
CA ARG A 229 -3.57 13.91 1.25
C ARG A 229 -4.59 12.87 1.70
N THR A 230 -5.79 13.32 2.05
CA THR A 230 -6.96 12.49 2.39
C THR A 230 -8.19 12.96 1.63
#